data_AF-A0A8J0UNQ5-F1
#
_entry.id   AF-A0A8J0UNQ5-F1
#
_cell.length_a   1.000
_cell.length_b   1.000
_cell.length_c   1.000
_cell.angle_alpha   90.00
_cell.angle_beta   90.00
_cell.angle_gamma   90.00
#
_symmetry.space_group_name_H-M   'P 1'
#
loop_
_entity.id
_entity.type
_entity.pdbx_description
1 polymer ?
#
loop_
_entity_poly.entity_id
_entity_poly.type
_entity_poly.pdbx_seq_one_letter_code
_entity_poly.pdbx_strand_id
1 'polypeptide(L)'
;MARLWFLLLGILSLTAHFNTLQAEECSIRKLFNGEDEKFCSKGLDIIYSDIGLVSCIYIPNCFDFSWSLSKVWEHPLVRYSKAQPGWQLISGQDLTGIDISAYHRPSPPPGTGYHRYQFYLYEQPIGIQPYLLPEESRRSTWDFEAFVARTKLGKPLATTQFMAMSHIQ
;
A
#
# COMPACT_ATOMS: atom_id res chain seq x y z
N MET A 1 5.16 10.39 62.23
CA MET A 1 4.57 11.04 61.03
C MET A 1 5.23 10.47 59.78
N ALA A 2 4.60 9.51 59.10
CA ALA A 2 5.12 8.97 57.84
C ALA A 2 4.42 9.69 56.68
N ARG A 3 5.15 10.55 55.96
CA ARG A 3 4.66 11.14 54.72
C ARG A 3 4.94 10.16 53.58
N LEU A 4 3.87 9.61 53.00
CA LEU A 4 3.89 8.92 51.72
C LEU A 4 4.35 9.91 50.62
N TRP A 5 5.49 9.63 50.00
CA TRP A 5 5.96 10.31 48.78
C TRP A 5 6.35 9.27 47.74
N PHE A 6 5.38 8.61 47.10
CA PHE A 6 5.69 7.58 46.09
C PHE A 6 4.77 7.58 44.85
N LEU A 7 4.16 8.70 44.47
CA LEU A 7 3.26 8.72 43.30
C LEU A 7 3.60 9.75 42.20
N LEU A 8 4.56 10.65 42.39
CA LEU A 8 4.85 11.70 41.39
C LEU A 8 5.83 11.26 40.28
N LEU A 9 6.75 10.32 40.54
CA LEU A 9 7.70 9.83 39.54
C LEU A 9 7.07 8.86 38.53
N GLY A 10 6.11 8.02 38.98
CA GLY A 10 5.46 7.03 38.12
C GLY A 10 4.57 7.63 37.03
N ILE A 11 3.92 8.77 37.30
CA ILE A 11 3.01 9.44 36.35
C ILE A 11 3.80 10.09 35.20
N LEU A 12 4.95 10.71 35.47
CA LEU A 12 5.82 11.32 34.45
C LEU A 12 6.42 10.28 33.49
N SER A 13 6.79 9.09 33.98
CA SER A 13 7.33 8.02 33.13
C SER A 13 6.28 7.39 32.21
N LEU A 14 5.02 7.28 32.68
CA LEU A 14 3.90 6.73 31.93
C LEU A 14 3.49 7.64 30.77
N THR A 15 3.38 8.95 31.02
CA THR A 15 3.03 9.92 29.97
C THR A 15 4.13 10.05 28.92
N ALA A 16 5.40 10.03 29.32
CA ALA A 16 6.52 9.99 28.38
C ALA A 16 6.51 8.71 27.51
N HIS A 17 6.27 7.54 28.10
CA HIS A 17 6.16 6.28 27.35
C HIS A 17 5.00 6.28 26.36
N PHE A 18 3.82 6.75 26.77
CA PHE A 18 2.66 6.84 25.89
C PHE A 18 2.91 7.77 24.69
N ASN A 19 3.50 8.95 24.95
CA ASN A 19 3.87 9.89 23.89
C ASN A 19 4.91 9.31 22.91
N THR A 20 5.87 8.51 23.39
CA THR A 20 6.86 7.86 22.52
C THR A 20 6.26 6.74 21.67
N LEU A 21 5.33 5.95 22.21
CA LEU A 21 4.66 4.88 21.47
C LEU A 21 3.76 5.45 20.36
N GLN A 22 3.01 6.51 20.66
CA GLN A 22 2.17 7.18 19.67
C GLN A 22 3.01 7.87 18.57
N ALA A 23 4.15 8.46 18.92
CA ALA A 23 5.07 9.04 17.94
C ALA A 23 5.69 7.98 17.01
N GLU A 24 5.97 6.77 17.52
CA GLU A 24 6.52 5.68 16.72
C GLU A 24 5.49 5.10 15.75
N GLU A 25 4.24 4.90 16.18
CA GLU A 25 3.14 4.42 15.33
C GLU A 25 2.75 5.40 14.23
N CYS A 26 2.94 6.70 14.46
CA CYS A 26 2.68 7.75 13.48
C CYS A 26 3.85 8.05 12.54
N SER A 27 5.00 7.40 12.70
CA SER A 27 6.15 7.63 11.85
C SER A 27 5.98 6.93 10.48
N ILE A 28 6.20 7.68 9.40
CA ILE A 28 6.31 7.08 8.06
C ILE A 28 7.63 6.30 8.00
N ARG A 29 7.52 4.97 7.98
CA ARG A 29 8.68 4.07 7.90
C ARG A 29 8.80 3.51 6.50
N LYS A 30 10.00 3.58 5.90
CA LYS A 30 10.25 2.94 4.59
C LYS A 30 10.40 1.42 4.76
N LEU A 31 10.11 0.70 3.68
CA LEU A 31 10.39 -0.73 3.56
C LEU A 31 11.89 -0.92 3.27
N PHE A 32 12.68 -0.99 4.34
CA PHE A 32 14.16 -1.03 4.27
C PHE A 32 14.76 -2.43 4.19
N ASN A 33 13.97 -3.51 4.25
CA ASN A 33 14.57 -4.84 4.09
C ASN A 33 14.98 -5.04 2.62
N GLY A 34 16.13 -5.66 2.39
CA GLY A 34 16.75 -5.73 1.06
C GLY A 34 15.94 -6.53 0.02
N GLU A 35 14.92 -7.30 0.43
CA GLU A 35 13.99 -7.95 -0.50
C GLU A 35 12.88 -6.99 -0.94
N ASP A 36 12.31 -6.24 0.01
CA ASP A 36 11.26 -5.27 -0.27
C ASP A 36 11.78 -4.07 -1.06
N GLU A 37 13.01 -3.64 -0.79
CA GLU A 37 13.65 -2.57 -1.55
C GLU A 37 13.84 -2.96 -3.04
N LYS A 38 14.14 -4.23 -3.33
CA LYS A 38 14.24 -4.71 -4.72
C LYS A 38 12.90 -4.62 -5.44
N PHE A 39 11.81 -4.80 -4.71
CA PHE A 39 10.46 -4.64 -5.26
C PHE A 39 10.11 -3.17 -5.48
N CYS A 40 10.68 -2.28 -4.68
CA CYS A 40 10.53 -0.83 -4.73
C CYS A 40 11.39 -0.20 -5.82
N SER A 41 11.00 -0.41 -7.08
CA SER A 41 11.89 -0.12 -8.19
C SER A 41 11.27 0.72 -9.30
N LYS A 42 12.15 1.47 -9.98
CA LYS A 42 11.92 2.04 -11.32
C LYS A 42 10.85 3.14 -11.44
N GLY A 43 10.38 3.73 -10.33
CA GLY A 43 9.66 5.01 -10.33
C GLY A 43 8.15 4.89 -10.57
N LEU A 44 7.55 3.80 -10.07
CA LEU A 44 6.10 3.62 -9.96
C LEU A 44 5.62 4.16 -8.61
N ASP A 45 4.74 5.15 -8.66
CA ASP A 45 4.24 5.88 -7.50
C ASP A 45 2.75 5.59 -7.29
N ILE A 46 2.40 5.21 -6.05
CA ILE A 46 1.03 5.03 -5.59
C ILE A 46 0.70 6.15 -4.63
N ILE A 47 -0.33 6.93 -4.94
CA ILE A 47 -0.66 8.15 -4.23
C ILE A 47 -2.14 8.13 -3.84
N TYR A 48 -2.42 8.28 -2.55
CA TYR A 48 -3.78 8.50 -2.04
C TYR A 48 -3.99 9.97 -1.68
N SER A 49 -5.23 10.44 -1.74
CA SER A 49 -5.56 11.86 -1.59
C SER A 49 -5.07 12.50 -0.28
N ASP A 50 -5.21 11.79 0.85
CA ASP A 50 -4.97 12.42 2.16
C ASP A 50 -3.55 12.18 2.69
N ILE A 51 -2.97 11.01 2.42
CA ILE A 51 -1.62 10.64 2.89
C ILE A 51 -0.52 10.93 1.84
N GLY A 52 -0.91 11.12 0.57
CA GLY A 52 0.04 11.31 -0.52
C GLY A 52 0.73 10.00 -0.93
N LEU A 53 2.04 10.08 -1.19
CA LEU A 53 2.84 8.98 -1.72
C LEU A 53 3.00 7.86 -0.68
N VAL A 54 2.46 6.68 -1.00
CA VAL A 54 2.59 5.48 -0.16
C VAL A 54 3.51 4.43 -0.74
N SER A 55 4.15 4.69 -1.88
CA SER A 55 5.15 3.79 -2.44
C SER A 55 6.25 3.52 -1.41
N CYS A 56 6.42 2.24 -1.09
CA CYS A 56 7.52 1.68 -0.34
C CYS A 56 7.61 2.11 1.11
N ILE A 57 6.45 2.30 1.73
CA ILE A 57 6.32 2.60 3.15
C ILE A 57 5.35 1.66 3.87
N TYR A 58 5.49 1.63 5.19
CA TYR A 58 4.39 1.27 6.07
C TYR A 58 3.47 2.47 6.19
N ILE A 59 2.20 2.31 5.81
CA ILE A 59 1.16 3.29 6.14
C ILE A 59 1.05 3.32 7.68
N PRO A 60 1.24 4.49 8.31
CA PRO A 60 1.13 4.61 9.76
C PRO A 60 -0.28 4.22 10.22
N ASN A 61 -0.41 3.51 11.34
CA ASN A 61 -1.71 3.16 11.89
C ASN A 61 -2.21 4.23 12.87
N CYS A 62 -2.19 5.48 12.42
CA CYS A 62 -2.73 6.60 13.18
C CYS A 62 -3.42 7.59 12.25
N PHE A 63 -4.01 8.66 12.80
CA PHE A 63 -4.83 9.62 12.05
C PHE A 63 -5.90 8.95 11.18
N ASP A 64 -6.42 7.82 11.65
CA ASP A 64 -7.41 6.99 10.96
C ASP A 64 -7.01 6.54 9.54
N PHE A 65 -5.73 6.56 9.16
CA PHE A 65 -5.30 6.18 7.80
C PHE A 65 -5.74 4.78 7.42
N SER A 66 -5.65 3.81 8.32
CA SER A 66 -6.12 2.44 8.10
C SER A 66 -7.63 2.38 7.81
N TRP A 67 -8.41 3.17 8.55
CA TRP A 67 -9.85 3.27 8.35
C TRP A 67 -10.18 3.97 7.03
N SER A 68 -9.56 5.13 6.77
CA SER A 68 -9.73 5.91 5.54
C SER A 68 -9.34 5.10 4.30
N LEU A 69 -8.23 4.37 4.35
CA LEU A 69 -7.81 3.46 3.28
C LEU A 69 -8.88 2.39 2.98
N SER A 70 -9.55 1.88 4.02
CA SER A 70 -10.55 0.82 3.88
C SER A 70 -11.97 1.33 3.54
N LYS A 71 -12.31 2.58 3.87
CA LYS A 71 -13.69 3.11 3.80
C LYS A 71 -13.87 4.40 2.98
N VAL A 72 -12.86 5.25 2.88
CA VAL A 72 -12.98 6.61 2.36
C VAL A 72 -12.16 6.84 1.10
N TRP A 73 -10.88 6.49 1.10
CA TRP A 73 -10.00 6.68 -0.06
C TRP A 73 -10.39 5.79 -1.23
N GLU A 74 -10.66 6.43 -2.36
CA GLU A 74 -10.90 5.77 -3.65
C GLU A 74 -9.64 5.07 -4.17
N HIS A 75 -9.69 4.58 -5.41
CA HIS A 75 -8.51 4.05 -6.07
C HIS A 75 -7.37 5.08 -6.05
N PRO A 76 -6.12 4.62 -5.85
CA PRO A 76 -4.98 5.54 -5.83
C PRO A 76 -4.74 6.12 -7.22
N LEU A 77 -4.06 7.27 -7.25
CA LEU A 77 -3.40 7.76 -8.44
C LEU A 77 -2.13 6.92 -8.67
N VAL A 78 -1.96 6.41 -9.89
CA VAL A 78 -0.81 5.58 -10.28
C VAL A 78 0.05 6.37 -11.25
N ARG A 79 1.29 6.68 -10.88
CA ARG A 79 2.22 7.45 -11.74
C ARG A 79 3.46 6.64 -12.08
N TYR A 80 3.89 6.71 -13.33
CA TYR A 80 5.13 6.11 -13.81
C TYR A 80 6.01 7.16 -14.47
N SER A 81 7.03 7.59 -13.73
CA SER A 81 7.93 8.69 -14.13
C SER A 81 8.74 8.43 -15.41
N LYS A 82 8.87 7.17 -15.83
CA LYS A 82 9.67 6.77 -17.01
C LYS A 82 8.83 6.45 -18.25
N ALA A 83 7.53 6.77 -18.26
CA ALA A 83 6.66 6.49 -19.41
C ALA A 83 7.13 7.28 -20.66
N GLN A 84 7.24 6.61 -21.81
CA GLN A 84 7.59 7.24 -23.10
C GLN A 84 6.91 6.54 -24.29
N PRO A 85 6.15 7.27 -25.14
CA PRO A 85 5.28 8.40 -24.80
C PRO A 85 4.09 7.94 -23.94
N GLY A 86 3.55 8.80 -23.07
CA GLY A 86 2.43 8.42 -22.18
C GLY A 86 2.21 9.39 -21.04
N TRP A 87 1.80 10.62 -21.35
CA TRP A 87 1.65 11.69 -20.36
C TRP A 87 0.65 11.33 -19.24
N GLN A 88 -0.39 10.55 -19.57
CA GLN A 88 -1.38 10.07 -18.61
C GLN A 88 -0.75 9.20 -17.52
N LEU A 89 0.23 8.36 -17.88
CA LEU A 89 0.99 7.58 -16.89
C LEU A 89 1.96 8.46 -16.10
N ILE A 90 2.50 9.53 -16.69
CA ILE A 90 3.39 10.47 -15.97
C ILE A 90 2.62 11.28 -14.93
N SER A 91 1.43 11.77 -15.28
CA SER A 91 0.54 12.52 -14.38
C SER A 91 -0.24 11.59 -13.44
N GLY A 92 -0.49 10.36 -13.88
CA GLY A 92 -1.42 9.40 -13.29
C GLY A 92 -2.89 9.76 -13.54
N GLN A 93 -3.15 10.84 -14.28
CA GLN A 93 -4.48 11.37 -14.54
C GLN A 93 -4.99 10.91 -15.89
N ASP A 94 -6.31 10.81 -16.02
CA ASP A 94 -6.99 10.41 -17.25
C ASP A 94 -6.46 9.08 -17.81
N LEU A 95 -6.09 8.16 -16.91
CA LEU A 95 -5.76 6.78 -17.28
C LEU A 95 -7.01 6.14 -17.87
N THR A 96 -6.95 5.88 -19.17
CA THR A 96 -7.99 5.16 -19.89
C THR A 96 -7.61 3.70 -20.02
N GLY A 97 -8.62 2.83 -19.99
CA GLY A 97 -8.41 1.39 -20.03
C GLY A 97 -9.70 0.65 -19.75
N ILE A 98 -9.61 -0.67 -19.74
CA ILE A 98 -10.70 -1.54 -19.36
C ILE A 98 -10.31 -2.19 -18.04
N ASP A 99 -11.06 -1.87 -16.99
CA ASP A 99 -10.94 -2.55 -15.70
C ASP A 99 -11.50 -3.97 -15.85
N ILE A 100 -10.60 -4.94 -15.90
CA ILE A 100 -10.99 -6.37 -15.93
C ILE A 100 -11.46 -6.86 -14.56
N SER A 101 -11.13 -6.12 -13.49
CA SER A 101 -11.68 -6.25 -12.15
C SER A 101 -11.71 -4.87 -11.52
N ALA A 102 -12.84 -4.52 -10.89
CA ALA A 102 -12.93 -3.30 -10.10
C ALA A 102 -11.86 -3.26 -9.00
N TYR A 103 -11.43 -2.05 -8.65
CA TYR A 103 -10.53 -1.83 -7.52
C TYR A 103 -11.22 -2.18 -6.20
N HIS A 104 -10.52 -2.94 -5.35
CA HIS A 104 -10.97 -3.26 -4.00
C HIS A 104 -10.00 -2.71 -2.98
N ARG A 105 -10.54 -1.94 -2.04
CA ARG A 105 -9.76 -1.27 -1.01
C ARG A 105 -9.05 -2.25 -0.08
N PRO A 106 -7.82 -1.92 0.37
CA PRO A 106 -7.16 -2.62 1.45
C PRO A 106 -8.07 -2.76 2.67
N SER A 107 -8.24 -3.99 3.12
CA SER A 107 -9.06 -4.34 4.28
C SER A 107 -8.43 -5.54 5.01
N PRO A 108 -7.18 -5.39 5.49
CA PRO A 108 -6.50 -6.46 6.20
C PRO A 108 -7.30 -6.88 7.45
N PRO A 109 -7.38 -8.18 7.77
CA PRO A 109 -8.12 -8.63 8.94
C PRO A 109 -7.56 -8.04 10.25
N PRO A 110 -8.42 -7.64 11.21
CA PRO A 110 -7.96 -7.18 12.52
C PRO A 110 -7.03 -8.18 13.22
N GLY A 111 -6.00 -7.69 13.89
CA GLY A 111 -5.05 -8.51 14.65
C GLY A 111 -4.04 -9.31 13.82
N THR A 112 -4.04 -9.20 12.49
CA THR A 112 -3.09 -9.92 11.62
C THR A 112 -1.85 -9.11 11.24
N GLY A 113 -1.71 -7.89 11.78
CA GLY A 113 -0.58 -7.01 11.53
C GLY A 113 -0.58 -6.41 10.12
N TYR A 114 0.61 -6.08 9.63
CA TYR A 114 0.82 -5.45 8.33
C TYR A 114 0.68 -6.45 7.17
N HIS A 115 -0.20 -6.13 6.22
CA HIS A 115 -0.38 -6.83 4.95
C HIS A 115 0.25 -6.05 3.81
N ARG A 116 0.67 -6.78 2.79
CA ARG A 116 1.42 -6.27 1.64
C ARG A 116 0.51 -6.07 0.44
N TYR A 117 0.56 -4.88 -0.14
CA TYR A 117 -0.17 -4.52 -1.36
C TYR A 117 0.84 -4.18 -2.45
N GLN A 118 0.92 -5.04 -3.46
CA GLN A 118 1.91 -4.96 -4.52
C GLN A 118 1.30 -4.48 -5.83
N PHE A 119 2.00 -3.58 -6.51
CA PHE A 119 1.62 -3.01 -7.79
C PHE A 119 2.67 -3.40 -8.83
N TYR A 120 2.18 -3.85 -9.98
CA TYR A 120 2.98 -4.26 -11.12
C TYR A 120 2.52 -3.48 -12.35
N LEU A 121 3.45 -2.84 -13.03
CA LEU A 121 3.18 -2.17 -14.30
C LEU A 121 3.83 -3.00 -15.43
N TYR A 122 3.03 -3.41 -16.41
CA TYR A 122 3.48 -4.16 -17.57
C TYR A 122 3.30 -3.37 -18.86
N GLU A 123 4.11 -3.70 -19.86
CA GLU A 123 3.84 -3.28 -21.24
C GLU A 123 2.75 -4.18 -21.83
N GLN A 124 1.69 -3.58 -22.35
CA GLN A 124 0.61 -4.35 -22.97
C GLN A 124 1.03 -4.78 -24.39
N PRO A 125 1.00 -6.09 -24.72
CA PRO A 125 1.30 -6.54 -26.08
C PRO A 125 0.27 -6.04 -27.09
N ILE A 126 0.74 -5.71 -28.30
CA ILE A 126 -0.13 -5.24 -29.40
C ILE A 126 -1.17 -6.32 -29.74
N GLY A 127 -2.44 -5.91 -29.80
CA GLY A 127 -3.56 -6.79 -30.17
C GLY A 127 -3.97 -7.79 -29.09
N ILE A 128 -3.37 -7.74 -27.90
CA ILE A 128 -3.78 -8.55 -26.76
C ILE A 128 -4.52 -7.66 -25.77
N GLN A 129 -5.78 -8.00 -25.51
CA GLN A 129 -6.55 -7.43 -24.42
C GLN A 129 -6.62 -8.46 -23.30
N PRO A 130 -5.96 -8.23 -22.15
CA PRO A 130 -6.09 -9.10 -20.99
C PRO A 130 -7.55 -9.22 -20.55
N TYR A 131 -7.94 -10.40 -20.07
CA TYR A 131 -9.25 -10.65 -19.48
C TYR A 131 -9.14 -11.74 -18.41
N LEU A 132 -10.08 -11.70 -17.46
CA LEU A 132 -10.21 -12.73 -16.43
C LEU A 132 -11.01 -13.92 -16.95
N LEU A 133 -10.52 -15.12 -16.70
CA LEU A 133 -11.26 -16.35 -16.89
C LEU A 133 -12.34 -16.49 -15.79
N PRO A 134 -13.44 -17.24 -16.02
CA PRO A 134 -14.48 -17.45 -15.00
C PRO A 134 -13.94 -17.94 -13.66
N GLU A 135 -12.93 -18.81 -13.68
CA GLU A 135 -12.23 -19.35 -12.51
C GLU A 135 -11.36 -18.30 -11.78
N GLU A 136 -10.93 -17.24 -12.46
CA GLU A 136 -10.11 -16.16 -11.89
C GLU A 136 -10.96 -15.09 -11.17
N SER A 137 -12.29 -15.26 -11.12
CA SER A 137 -13.21 -14.34 -10.43
C SER A 137 -12.98 -14.25 -8.92
N ARG A 138 -12.34 -15.26 -8.32
CA ARG A 138 -12.02 -15.31 -6.89
C ARG A 138 -10.58 -14.87 -6.62
N ARG A 139 -10.42 -13.66 -6.05
CA ARG A 139 -9.11 -13.10 -5.67
C ARG A 139 -8.26 -14.01 -4.78
N SER A 140 -8.87 -14.75 -3.85
CA SER A 140 -8.14 -15.60 -2.89
C SER A 140 -7.51 -16.84 -3.52
N THR A 141 -7.93 -17.23 -4.72
CA THR A 141 -7.41 -18.39 -5.46
C THR A 141 -6.81 -17.99 -6.81
N TRP A 142 -6.61 -16.68 -7.03
CA TRP A 142 -6.12 -16.19 -8.30
C TRP A 142 -4.64 -16.53 -8.48
N ASP A 143 -4.31 -17.21 -9.58
CA ASP A 143 -2.94 -17.53 -9.96
C ASP A 143 -2.36 -16.40 -10.84
N PHE A 144 -1.62 -15.50 -10.18
CA PHE A 144 -0.98 -14.35 -10.82
C PHE A 144 0.03 -14.75 -11.89
N GLU A 145 0.85 -15.77 -11.64
CA GLU A 145 1.89 -16.20 -12.58
C GLU A 145 1.28 -16.83 -13.83
N ALA A 146 0.22 -17.64 -13.67
CA ALA A 146 -0.53 -18.19 -14.78
C ALA A 146 -1.19 -17.07 -15.63
N PHE A 147 -1.74 -16.03 -14.98
CA PHE A 147 -2.30 -14.88 -15.68
C PHE A 147 -1.24 -14.15 -16.53
N VAL A 148 -0.07 -13.84 -15.95
CA VAL A 148 1.03 -13.15 -16.64
C VAL A 148 1.54 -13.98 -17.82
N ALA A 149 1.71 -15.30 -17.63
CA ALA A 149 2.14 -16.21 -18.68
C ALA A 149 1.14 -16.29 -19.84
N ARG A 150 -0.16 -16.45 -19.53
CA ARG A 150 -1.24 -16.56 -20.52
C ARG A 150 -1.42 -15.27 -21.33
N THR A 151 -1.37 -14.12 -20.66
CA THR A 151 -1.55 -12.79 -21.29
C THR A 151 -0.29 -12.28 -21.99
N LYS A 152 0.84 -12.99 -21.83
CA LYS A 152 2.13 -12.65 -22.46
C LYS A 152 2.66 -11.27 -22.09
N LEU A 153 2.32 -10.78 -20.89
CA LEU A 153 2.77 -9.48 -20.38
C LEU A 153 4.28 -9.43 -20.13
N GLY A 154 4.94 -10.58 -20.01
CA GLY A 154 6.39 -10.67 -19.83
C GLY A 154 6.84 -10.20 -18.45
N LYS A 155 7.90 -9.39 -18.39
CA LYS A 155 8.45 -8.86 -17.13
C LYS A 155 7.85 -7.49 -16.82
N PRO A 156 7.61 -7.16 -15.55
CA PRO A 156 7.11 -5.84 -15.19
C PRO A 156 8.14 -4.75 -15.52
N LEU A 157 7.66 -3.64 -16.09
CA LEU A 157 8.41 -2.42 -16.33
C LEU A 157 8.80 -1.77 -15.01
N ALA A 158 7.88 -1.75 -14.05
CA ALA A 158 8.10 -1.22 -12.72
C ALA A 158 7.22 -1.91 -11.68
N THR A 159 7.67 -1.87 -10.43
CA THR A 159 6.99 -2.48 -9.30
C THR A 159 7.11 -1.56 -8.09
N THR A 160 6.10 -1.56 -7.24
CA THR A 160 6.12 -0.87 -5.96
C THR A 160 5.12 -1.51 -5.02
N GLN A 161 5.28 -1.30 -3.72
CA GLN A 161 4.39 -1.89 -2.72
C GLN A 161 4.22 -0.97 -1.54
N PHE A 162 3.16 -1.20 -0.76
CA PHE A 162 3.04 -0.61 0.57
C PHE A 162 2.53 -1.65 1.56
N MET A 163 2.75 -1.38 2.84
CA MET A 163 2.23 -2.19 3.93
C MET A 163 1.13 -1.42 4.67
N ALA A 164 -0.01 -2.06 4.89
CA ALA A 164 -1.10 -1.49 5.71
C ALA A 164 -1.62 -2.55 6.68
N MET A 165 -2.08 -2.12 7.86
CA MET A 165 -2.74 -2.99 8.82
C MET A 165 -4.14 -2.47 9.16
N SER A 166 -4.93 -3.30 9.83
CA SER A 166 -6.22 -2.86 10.34
C SER A 166 -6.01 -2.02 11.59
N HIS A 167 -6.88 -1.04 11.83
CA HIS A 167 -6.92 -0.39 13.12
C HIS A 167 -7.33 -1.41 14.19
N ILE A 168 -6.49 -1.62 15.20
CA ILE A 168 -6.84 -2.43 16.37
C ILE A 168 -7.65 -1.52 17.30
N GLN A 169 -8.93 -1.85 17.50
CA GLN A 169 -9.80 -1.16 18.47
C GLN A 169 -9.35 -1.44 19.91
#